data_AF-A0A7G8EKR7-F1
#
_entry.id   AF-A0A7G8EKR7-F1
#
_cell.length_a   1.000
_cell.length_b   1.000
_cell.length_c   1.000
_cell.angle_alpha   90.00
_cell.angle_beta   90.00
_cell.angle_gamma   90.00
#
_symmetry.space_group_name_H-M   'P 1'
#
loop_
_entity.id
_entity.type
_entity.pdbx_description
1 polymer ?
#
loop_
_entity_poly.entity_id
_entity_poly.type
_entity_poly.pdbx_seq_one_letter_code
_entity_poly.pdbx_strand_id
1 'polypeptide(L)'
;MARQGELFGVAGHGAPGTPGAEHRLERHQLLSWQQRVAAFQKPLFDAEPEPASQPSLFAAPALTPAPAEAPISGAEASATRLQPLSLQPQSLLFWRWPEPPQTGAALYLVVDQEPSLPGPLLLYVGETGEASRRWKGTHDCKSYLEAYGEALSHTGLPSRLSIRFWLDVPQAIRPRRALEQALIRRWQPPFNKETRGRWATPFTAEAGT
;
A
#
# COMPACT_ATOMS: atom_id res chain seq x y z
N MET A 1 9.46 57.44 -56.44
CA MET A 1 8.14 56.77 -56.45
C MET A 1 8.29 55.45 -55.70
N ALA A 2 7.80 55.39 -54.46
CA ALA A 2 7.74 54.18 -53.65
C ALA A 2 6.26 53.94 -53.27
N ARG A 3 5.80 52.68 -53.36
CA ARG A 3 4.54 52.18 -52.81
C ARG A 3 4.91 50.88 -52.06
N GLN A 4 4.81 50.91 -50.73
CA GLN A 4 3.72 50.35 -49.89
C GLN A 4 3.86 48.83 -49.67
N GLY A 5 3.75 48.28 -48.46
CA GLY A 5 3.31 48.87 -47.18
C GLY A 5 3.83 48.13 -45.93
N GLU A 6 4.07 48.90 -44.86
CA GLU A 6 3.29 48.94 -43.60
C GLU A 6 2.56 47.66 -43.14
N LEU A 7 2.39 47.30 -41.86
CA LEU A 7 2.66 47.90 -40.54
C LEU A 7 2.15 46.86 -39.52
N PHE A 8 2.99 46.30 -38.64
CA PHE A 8 2.61 45.80 -37.28
C PHE A 8 3.95 45.70 -36.53
N GLY A 9 4.26 46.44 -35.46
CA GLY A 9 3.46 46.67 -34.26
C GLY A 9 4.23 46.05 -33.08
N VAL A 10 5.09 46.84 -32.44
CA VAL A 10 5.98 46.42 -31.35
C VAL A 10 5.22 46.21 -30.03
N ALA A 11 5.74 45.26 -29.24
CA ALA A 11 5.58 45.07 -27.79
C ALA A 11 4.28 44.43 -27.26
N GLY A 12 4.42 43.13 -26.94
CA GLY A 12 3.78 42.50 -25.81
C GLY A 12 4.75 41.45 -25.27
N HIS A 13 5.49 41.78 -24.22
CA HIS A 13 6.28 40.81 -23.47
C HIS A 13 5.31 39.81 -22.83
N GLY A 14 5.02 38.72 -23.53
CA GLY A 14 4.43 37.54 -22.91
C GLY A 14 5.43 37.04 -21.87
N ALA A 15 5.10 37.21 -20.59
CA ALA A 15 5.81 36.54 -19.52
C ALA A 15 5.93 35.05 -19.87
N PRO A 16 7.11 34.43 -19.75
CA PRO A 16 7.18 32.98 -19.81
C PRO A 16 6.31 32.46 -18.66
N GLY A 17 5.18 31.83 -19.03
CA GLY A 17 4.38 31.08 -18.07
C GLY A 17 5.31 30.15 -17.32
N THR A 18 5.31 30.27 -16.00
CA THR A 18 6.12 29.45 -15.11
C THR A 18 5.89 27.97 -15.47
N PRO A 19 6.92 27.25 -15.97
CA PRO A 19 6.76 25.83 -16.20
C PRO A 19 6.69 25.15 -14.83
N GLY A 20 5.60 24.43 -14.58
CA GLY A 20 5.50 23.48 -13.49
C GLY A 20 5.24 24.08 -12.11
N ALA A 21 4.08 24.71 -11.91
CA ALA A 21 3.41 24.52 -10.62
C ALA A 21 2.91 23.07 -10.58
N GLU A 22 3.82 22.12 -10.39
CA GLU A 22 3.43 20.82 -9.87
C GLU A 22 2.69 21.13 -8.56
N HIS A 23 1.36 20.91 -8.56
CA HIS A 23 0.51 21.23 -7.42
C HIS A 23 0.94 20.34 -6.25
N ARG A 24 1.94 20.83 -5.51
CA ARG A 24 2.52 20.15 -4.37
C ARG A 24 1.43 20.01 -3.33
N LEU A 25 1.22 18.79 -2.87
CA LEU A 25 0.14 18.46 -1.95
C LEU A 25 0.25 19.32 -0.67
N GLU A 26 -0.78 20.12 -0.40
CA GLU A 26 -0.81 20.95 0.79
C GLU A 26 -1.05 20.11 2.05
N ARG A 27 -0.60 20.61 3.21
CA ARG A 27 -0.74 19.93 4.52
C ARG A 27 -2.19 19.51 4.79
N HIS A 28 -3.15 20.40 4.53
CA HIS A 28 -4.55 20.12 4.79
C HIS A 28 -5.11 19.03 3.86
N GLN A 29 -4.61 18.95 2.61
CA GLN A 29 -5.01 17.93 1.64
C GLN A 29 -4.47 16.56 2.05
N LEU A 30 -3.20 16.49 2.45
CA LEU A 30 -2.58 15.25 2.94
C LEU A 30 -3.27 14.74 4.20
N LEU A 31 -3.50 15.62 5.18
CA LEU A 31 -4.19 15.27 6.41
C LEU A 31 -5.63 14.80 6.15
N SER A 32 -6.37 15.52 5.29
CA SER A 32 -7.73 15.12 4.90
C SER A 32 -7.73 13.74 4.24
N TRP A 33 -6.77 13.48 3.35
CA TRP A 33 -6.60 12.16 2.73
C TRP A 33 -6.31 11.07 3.76
N GLN A 34 -5.35 11.28 4.68
CA GLN A 34 -5.02 10.33 5.75
C GLN A 34 -6.25 10.03 6.63
N GLN A 35 -7.01 11.06 6.99
CA GLN A 35 -8.23 10.92 7.80
C GLN A 35 -9.31 10.09 7.10
N ARG A 36 -9.51 10.26 5.78
CA ARG A 36 -10.47 9.42 5.03
C ARG A 36 -10.07 7.95 5.02
N VAL A 37 -8.77 7.66 4.81
CA VAL A 37 -8.26 6.28 4.85
C VAL A 37 -8.42 5.70 6.25
N ALA A 38 -8.00 6.44 7.28
CA ALA A 38 -8.12 6.03 8.67
C ALA A 38 -9.58 5.77 9.08
N ALA A 39 -10.51 6.65 8.69
CA ALA A 39 -11.93 6.50 9.02
C ALA A 39 -12.53 5.20 8.46
N PHE A 40 -12.11 4.78 7.27
CA PHE A 40 -12.54 3.50 6.70
C PHE A 40 -11.88 2.30 7.36
N GLN A 41 -10.58 2.37 7.64
CA GLN A 41 -9.83 1.23 8.17
C GLN A 41 -10.01 1.04 9.68
N LYS A 42 -10.34 2.11 10.42
CA LYS A 42 -10.56 2.08 11.87
C LYS A 42 -11.48 0.95 12.34
N PRO A 43 -12.72 0.80 11.82
CA PRO A 43 -13.59 -0.31 12.25
C PRO A 43 -13.00 -1.70 11.93
N LEU A 44 -12.13 -1.83 10.94
CA LEU A 44 -11.46 -3.10 10.62
C LEU A 44 -10.33 -3.42 11.60
N PHE A 45 -9.62 -2.40 12.06
CA PHE A 45 -8.61 -2.51 13.12
C PHE A 45 -9.23 -2.73 14.50
N ASP A 46 -10.39 -2.12 14.76
CA ASP A 46 -11.11 -2.24 16.03
C ASP A 46 -11.94 -3.55 16.09
N ALA A 47 -12.17 -4.22 14.97
CA ALA A 47 -12.91 -5.47 14.93
C ALA A 47 -12.13 -6.57 15.66
N GLU A 48 -12.78 -7.24 16.60
CA GLU A 48 -12.24 -8.46 17.20
C GLU A 48 -12.07 -9.53 16.11
N PRO A 49 -10.93 -10.26 16.08
CA PRO A 49 -10.79 -11.38 15.17
C PRO A 49 -11.90 -12.39 15.48
N GLU A 50 -12.71 -12.74 14.48
CA GLU A 50 -13.78 -13.72 14.69
C GLU A 50 -13.17 -15.00 15.29
N PRO A 51 -13.78 -15.57 16.34
CA PRO A 51 -13.29 -16.79 16.94
C PRO A 51 -13.27 -17.85 15.85
N ALA A 52 -12.08 -18.38 15.57
CA ALA A 52 -11.94 -19.50 14.67
C ALA A 52 -12.83 -20.62 15.21
N SER A 53 -13.92 -20.93 14.50
CA SER A 53 -14.69 -22.14 14.78
C SER A 53 -13.70 -23.29 14.61
N GLN A 54 -13.21 -23.85 15.72
CA GLN A 54 -12.30 -24.98 15.70
C GLN A 54 -13.02 -26.10 14.93
N PRO A 55 -12.49 -26.56 13.78
CA PRO A 55 -13.01 -27.78 13.21
C PRO A 55 -12.73 -28.89 14.22
N SER A 56 -13.77 -29.66 14.57
CA SER A 56 -13.66 -30.76 15.52
C SER A 56 -12.51 -31.70 15.12
N LEU A 57 -11.54 -31.89 16.01
CA LEU A 57 -10.41 -32.84 15.85
C LEU A 57 -10.87 -34.30 15.70
N PHE A 58 -12.16 -34.57 15.96
CA PHE A 58 -12.79 -35.89 15.83
C PHE A 58 -13.66 -36.04 14.58
N ALA A 59 -13.68 -35.05 13.67
CA ALA A 59 -14.25 -35.25 12.36
C ALA A 59 -13.34 -36.22 11.58
N ALA A 60 -13.82 -37.44 11.36
CA ALA A 60 -13.08 -38.46 10.63
C ALA A 60 -12.53 -37.89 9.30
N PRO A 61 -11.27 -38.14 8.96
CA PRO A 61 -10.75 -37.71 7.66
C PRO A 61 -11.50 -38.51 6.60
N ALA A 62 -12.37 -37.85 5.83
CA ALA A 62 -12.75 -38.39 4.54
C ALA A 62 -11.44 -38.55 3.75
N LEU A 63 -11.07 -39.81 3.49
CA LEU A 63 -9.96 -40.20 2.63
C LEU A 63 -10.30 -39.80 1.18
N THR A 64 -10.24 -38.50 0.92
CA THR A 64 -10.20 -37.93 -0.41
C THR A 64 -8.99 -37.02 -0.44
N PRO A 65 -8.10 -37.14 -1.44
CA PRO A 65 -7.01 -36.18 -1.58
C PRO A 65 -7.65 -34.79 -1.61
N ALA A 66 -7.27 -33.93 -0.66
CA ALA A 66 -7.73 -32.55 -0.64
C ALA A 66 -7.39 -31.95 -2.01
N PRO A 67 -8.36 -31.36 -2.74
CA PRO A 67 -8.02 -30.66 -3.97
C PRO A 67 -7.00 -29.57 -3.63
N ALA A 68 -6.04 -29.34 -4.53
CA ALA A 68 -4.98 -28.33 -4.44
C ALA A 68 -5.51 -26.89 -4.53
N GLU A 69 -6.73 -26.65 -4.04
CA GLU A 69 -7.47 -25.42 -4.15
C GLU A 69 -8.09 -25.14 -2.77
N ALA A 70 -7.43 -24.30 -1.97
CA ALA A 70 -8.16 -23.61 -0.92
C ALA A 70 -9.29 -22.85 -1.63
N PRO A 71 -10.58 -23.09 -1.32
CA PRO A 71 -11.66 -22.37 -1.95
C PRO A 71 -11.47 -20.86 -1.73
N ILE A 72 -12.00 -20.02 -2.62
CA ILE A 72 -12.00 -18.54 -2.46
C ILE A 72 -12.53 -18.15 -1.06
N SER A 73 -13.48 -18.93 -0.55
CA SER A 73 -14.00 -18.83 0.82
C SER A 73 -12.93 -18.96 1.92
N GLY A 74 -11.89 -19.76 1.72
CA GLY A 74 -10.79 -19.93 2.66
C GLY A 74 -9.85 -18.73 2.70
N ALA A 75 -9.59 -18.09 1.55
CA ALA A 75 -8.80 -16.87 1.48
C ALA A 75 -9.49 -15.69 2.18
N GLU A 76 -10.80 -15.52 1.96
CA GLU A 76 -11.60 -14.48 2.62
C GLU A 76 -11.71 -14.70 4.14
N ALA A 77 -11.92 -15.95 4.58
CA ALA A 77 -11.92 -16.29 6.00
C ALA A 77 -10.56 -16.03 6.67
N SER A 78 -9.46 -16.34 5.99
CA SER A 78 -8.11 -16.01 6.48
C SER A 78 -7.85 -14.51 6.50
N ALA A 79 -8.27 -13.77 5.47
CA ALA A 79 -8.13 -12.32 5.44
C ALA A 79 -8.92 -11.61 6.55
N THR A 80 -10.08 -12.16 6.94
CA THR A 80 -10.90 -11.63 8.03
C THR A 80 -10.27 -11.86 9.41
N ARG A 81 -9.51 -12.94 9.58
CA ARG A 81 -8.81 -13.27 10.83
C ARG A 81 -7.51 -12.49 11.02
N LEU A 82 -6.88 -12.02 9.94
CA LEU A 82 -5.63 -11.27 10.04
C LEU A 82 -5.85 -9.92 10.71
N GLN A 83 -5.18 -9.71 11.85
CA GLN A 83 -5.03 -8.41 12.47
C GLN A 83 -3.64 -7.84 12.17
N PRO A 84 -3.49 -6.83 11.29
CA PRO A 84 -2.17 -6.35 10.88
C PRO A 84 -1.32 -5.86 12.06
N LEU A 85 -1.93 -5.29 13.10
CA LEU A 85 -1.20 -4.78 14.26
C LEU A 85 -0.71 -5.87 15.22
N SER A 86 -1.21 -7.10 15.13
CA SER A 86 -0.71 -8.22 15.93
C SER A 86 0.62 -8.78 15.41
N LEU A 87 1.00 -8.43 14.18
CA LEU A 87 2.28 -8.81 13.58
C LEU A 87 3.40 -7.87 14.06
N GLN A 88 4.59 -8.44 14.22
CA GLN A 88 5.77 -7.69 14.66
C GLN A 88 6.15 -6.58 13.66
N PRO A 89 6.25 -5.30 14.10
CA PRO A 89 6.73 -4.22 13.27
C PRO A 89 8.23 -4.33 13.01
N GLN A 90 8.63 -4.07 11.77
CA GLN A 90 10.02 -4.02 11.34
C GLN A 90 10.31 -2.70 10.61
N SER A 91 11.60 -2.33 10.56
CA SER A 91 12.06 -1.16 9.81
C SER A 91 11.86 -1.36 8.31
N LEU A 92 11.49 -0.30 7.58
CA LEU A 92 11.46 -0.31 6.11
C LEU A 92 12.84 -0.59 5.48
N LEU A 93 13.92 -0.44 6.26
CA LEU A 93 15.30 -0.72 5.84
C LEU A 93 15.75 -2.18 6.11
N PHE A 94 14.84 -3.08 6.50
CA PHE A 94 15.17 -4.47 6.85
C PHE A 94 15.98 -5.21 5.77
N TRP A 95 15.80 -4.86 4.49
CA TRP A 95 16.51 -5.48 3.37
C TRP A 95 18.01 -5.14 3.32
N ARG A 96 18.44 -4.11 4.07
CA ARG A 96 19.85 -3.73 4.25
C ARG A 96 20.55 -4.54 5.34
N TRP A 97 19.81 -5.33 6.12
CA TRP A 97 20.41 -6.12 7.20
C TRP A 97 21.19 -7.31 6.62
N PRO A 98 22.29 -7.71 7.28
CA PRO A 98 23.15 -8.79 6.80
C PRO A 98 22.40 -10.12 6.70
N GLU A 99 21.49 -10.38 7.63
CA GLU A 99 20.59 -11.53 7.60
C GLU A 99 19.14 -11.06 7.41
N PRO A 100 18.39 -11.64 6.45
CA PRO A 100 17.00 -11.29 6.28
C PRO A 100 16.20 -11.79 7.48
N PRO A 101 15.36 -10.94 8.09
CA PRO A 101 14.59 -11.32 9.27
C PRO A 101 13.53 -12.38 8.99
N GLN A 102 13.22 -12.64 7.71
CA GLN A 102 12.18 -13.58 7.27
C GLN A 102 12.63 -14.39 6.07
N THR A 103 12.33 -15.69 6.09
CA THR A 103 12.60 -16.64 5.00
C THR A 103 11.31 -17.31 4.54
N GLY A 104 11.23 -17.63 3.24
CA GLY A 104 10.07 -18.31 2.64
C GLY A 104 8.94 -17.38 2.18
N ALA A 105 7.79 -18.00 1.89
CA ALA A 105 6.59 -17.31 1.44
C ALA A 105 6.01 -16.41 2.53
N ALA A 106 5.64 -15.18 2.15
CA ALA A 106 5.07 -14.22 3.07
C ALA A 106 4.09 -13.28 2.37
N LEU A 107 3.18 -12.71 3.16
CA LEU A 107 2.52 -11.45 2.84
C LEU A 107 3.18 -10.35 3.67
N TYR A 108 3.45 -9.21 3.05
CA TYR A 108 3.98 -8.05 3.74
C TYR A 108 2.98 -6.90 3.73
N LEU A 109 2.91 -6.18 4.83
CA LEU A 109 1.98 -5.11 5.09
C LEU A 109 2.75 -3.87 5.50
N VAL A 110 2.52 -2.75 4.83
CA VAL A 110 3.13 -1.48 5.18
C VAL A 110 2.11 -0.62 5.90
N VAL A 111 2.45 -0.17 7.10
CA VAL A 111 1.53 0.57 7.96
C VAL A 111 2.18 1.85 8.47
N ASP A 112 1.42 2.93 8.45
CA ASP A 112 1.71 4.15 9.18
C ASP A 112 0.87 4.21 10.46
N GLN A 113 1.51 4.41 11.61
CA GLN A 113 0.86 4.46 12.93
C GLN A 113 1.02 5.83 13.58
N GLU A 114 0.82 6.87 12.80
CA GLU A 114 0.93 8.23 13.29
C GLU A 114 -0.16 8.55 14.34
N PRO A 115 0.19 8.86 15.61
CA PRO A 115 -0.79 8.98 16.70
C PRO A 115 -1.77 10.14 16.57
N SER A 116 -1.45 11.14 15.74
CA SER A 116 -2.35 12.27 15.48
C SER A 116 -3.54 11.92 14.57
N LEU A 117 -3.53 10.72 13.97
CA LEU A 117 -4.64 10.19 13.18
C LEU A 117 -5.63 9.39 14.05
N PRO A 118 -6.91 9.26 13.64
CA PRO A 118 -7.91 8.53 14.40
C PRO A 118 -7.68 7.00 14.46
N GLY A 119 -6.72 6.50 13.68
CA GLY A 119 -6.29 5.11 13.65
C GLY A 119 -5.09 4.90 12.74
N PRO A 120 -4.48 3.71 12.78
CA PRO A 120 -3.39 3.34 11.88
C PRO A 120 -3.86 3.26 10.43
N LEU A 121 -2.92 3.44 9.50
CA LEU A 121 -3.13 3.35 8.06
C LEU A 121 -2.42 2.11 7.51
N LEU A 122 -3.15 1.10 7.04
CA LEU A 122 -2.59 0.06 6.19
C LEU A 122 -2.46 0.62 4.77
N LEU A 123 -1.23 0.96 4.39
CA LEU A 123 -0.90 1.66 3.15
C LEU A 123 -0.75 0.71 1.96
N TYR A 124 -0.19 -0.49 2.20
CA TYR A 124 0.09 -1.46 1.13
C TYR A 124 0.04 -2.90 1.67
N VAL A 125 -0.41 -3.82 0.82
CA VAL A 125 -0.34 -5.28 1.01
C VAL A 125 0.30 -5.90 -0.23
N GLY A 126 1.27 -6.79 -0.04
CA GLY A 126 1.87 -7.52 -1.16
C GLY A 126 2.30 -8.95 -0.81
N GLU A 127 2.35 -9.83 -1.81
CA GLU A 127 2.91 -11.17 -1.68
C GLU A 127 4.39 -11.25 -2.07
N THR A 128 5.09 -12.20 -1.48
CA THR A 128 6.42 -12.61 -1.92
C THR A 128 6.66 -14.08 -1.65
N GLY A 129 7.36 -14.75 -2.58
CA GLY A 129 7.91 -16.10 -2.34
C GLY A 129 9.26 -16.08 -1.63
N GLU A 130 9.97 -14.95 -1.68
CA GLU A 130 11.26 -14.73 -1.01
C GLU A 130 11.33 -13.27 -0.54
N ALA A 131 11.02 -13.02 0.73
CA ALA A 131 11.01 -11.67 1.31
C ALA A 131 12.36 -10.95 1.17
N SER A 132 13.47 -11.70 1.25
CA SER A 132 14.84 -11.18 1.21
C SER A 132 15.33 -10.73 -0.18
N ARG A 133 14.90 -11.39 -1.26
CA ARG A 133 15.33 -11.06 -2.63
C ARG A 133 14.49 -9.95 -3.27
N ARG A 134 13.17 -9.93 -3.04
CA ARG A 134 12.24 -9.02 -3.72
C ARG A 134 12.46 -7.54 -3.37
N TRP A 135 12.96 -7.25 -2.18
CA TRP A 135 13.19 -5.86 -1.72
C TRP A 135 14.55 -5.26 -2.14
N LYS A 136 15.42 -5.98 -2.86
CA LYS A 136 16.69 -5.41 -3.37
C LYS A 136 16.57 -4.71 -4.73
N GLY A 137 15.51 -5.00 -5.51
CA GLY A 137 15.26 -4.37 -6.82
C GLY A 137 14.31 -3.16 -6.78
N THR A 138 13.94 -2.69 -7.98
CA THR A 138 12.88 -1.70 -8.21
C THR A 138 11.53 -2.28 -7.84
N HIS A 139 10.76 -1.56 -7.03
CA HIS A 139 9.51 -2.06 -6.49
C HIS A 139 8.52 -0.90 -6.32
N ASP A 140 7.34 -1.00 -6.95
CA ASP A 140 6.32 0.07 -6.95
C ASP A 140 6.00 0.58 -5.54
N CYS A 141 5.91 -0.32 -4.54
CA CYS A 141 5.69 0.07 -3.15
C CYS A 141 6.78 1.02 -2.60
N LYS A 142 8.05 0.89 -3.01
CA LYS A 142 9.11 1.80 -2.56
C LYS A 142 8.88 3.21 -3.11
N SER A 143 8.58 3.33 -4.40
CA SER A 143 8.29 4.61 -5.04
C SER A 143 7.10 5.31 -4.38
N TYR A 144 6.03 4.57 -4.04
CA TYR A 144 4.92 5.15 -3.28
C TYR A 144 5.32 5.60 -1.87
N LEU A 145 6.16 4.82 -1.17
CA LEU A 145 6.63 5.19 0.17
C LEU A 145 7.57 6.39 0.15
N GLU A 146 8.40 6.51 -0.88
CA GLU A 146 9.28 7.66 -1.11
C GLU A 146 8.44 8.92 -1.36
N ALA A 147 7.47 8.87 -2.28
CA ALA A 147 6.57 9.98 -2.56
C ALA A 147 5.71 10.38 -1.34
N TYR A 148 5.23 9.39 -0.58
CA TYR A 148 4.51 9.65 0.67
C TYR A 148 5.41 10.31 1.73
N GLY A 149 6.65 9.81 1.91
CA GLY A 149 7.62 10.37 2.83
C GLY A 149 8.05 11.78 2.47
N GLU A 150 8.18 12.09 1.17
CA GLU A 150 8.45 13.44 0.68
C GLU A 150 7.30 14.39 1.00
N ALA A 151 6.06 13.98 0.72
CA ALA A 151 4.87 14.80 1.02
C ALA A 151 4.71 15.06 2.52
N LEU A 152 4.96 14.07 3.37
CA LEU A 152 4.97 14.22 4.83
C LEU A 152 6.04 15.23 5.27
N SER A 153 7.26 15.08 4.76
CA SER A 153 8.38 15.97 5.07
C SER A 153 8.09 17.41 4.65
N HIS A 154 7.53 17.61 3.46
CA HIS A 154 7.18 18.92 2.96
C HIS A 154 6.08 19.61 3.77
N THR A 155 5.09 18.84 4.21
CA THR A 155 3.94 19.37 4.97
C THR A 155 4.19 19.45 6.47
N GLY A 156 5.35 18.96 6.95
CA GLY A 156 5.69 18.86 8.36
C GLY A 156 4.76 17.91 9.13
N LEU A 157 4.17 16.92 8.45
CA LEU A 157 3.35 15.91 9.09
C LEU A 157 4.25 14.75 9.54
N PRO A 158 4.12 14.30 10.80
CA PRO A 158 4.86 13.14 11.31
C PRO A 158 4.36 11.84 10.70
N SER A 159 5.16 10.78 10.84
CA SER A 159 4.82 9.43 10.39
C SER A 159 5.58 8.38 11.19
N ARG A 160 4.95 7.20 11.34
CA ARG A 160 5.51 6.01 11.99
C ARG A 160 5.38 4.81 11.07
N LEU A 161 6.08 4.88 9.94
CA LEU A 161 6.12 3.80 8.96
C LEU A 161 6.81 2.56 9.51
N SER A 162 6.17 1.42 9.28
CA SER A 162 6.70 0.09 9.57
C SER A 162 6.25 -0.90 8.50
N ILE A 163 7.02 -1.96 8.34
CA ILE A 163 6.61 -3.14 7.56
C ILE A 163 6.39 -4.32 8.49
N ARG A 164 5.40 -5.14 8.19
CA ARG A 164 5.05 -6.34 8.94
C ARG A 164 4.95 -7.52 8.01
N PHE A 165 5.32 -8.71 8.49
CA PHE A 165 5.29 -9.94 7.69
C PHE A 165 4.36 -10.96 8.32
N TRP A 166 3.48 -11.52 7.50
CA TRP A 166 2.68 -12.69 7.84
C TRP A 166 3.25 -13.91 7.09
N LEU A 167 3.80 -14.86 7.87
CA LEU A 167 4.50 -16.04 7.34
C LEU A 167 3.60 -17.27 7.27
N ASP A 168 2.50 -17.30 8.02
CA ASP A 168 1.51 -18.38 8.00
C ASP A 168 0.58 -18.20 6.78
N VAL A 169 1.18 -18.36 5.59
CA VAL A 169 0.53 -18.15 4.31
C VAL A 169 0.84 -19.32 3.36
N PRO A 170 0.02 -19.54 2.31
CA PRO A 170 0.28 -20.62 1.37
C PRO A 170 1.65 -20.52 0.69
N GLN A 171 2.36 -21.64 0.61
CA GLN A 171 3.65 -21.72 -0.10
C GLN A 171 3.47 -21.59 -1.62
N ALA A 172 2.38 -22.14 -2.16
CA ALA A 172 2.04 -22.01 -3.56
C ALA A 172 1.59 -20.58 -3.91
N ILE A 173 2.05 -20.07 -5.05
CA ILE A 173 1.83 -18.67 -5.46
C ILE A 173 0.35 -18.33 -5.68
N ARG A 174 -0.43 -19.23 -6.31
CA ARG A 174 -1.85 -18.99 -6.63
C ARG A 174 -2.71 -18.79 -5.38
N PRO A 175 -2.71 -19.69 -4.38
CA PRO A 175 -3.48 -19.48 -3.15
C PRO A 175 -2.95 -18.30 -2.32
N ARG A 176 -1.64 -18.01 -2.34
CA ARG A 176 -1.10 -16.82 -1.66
C ARG A 176 -1.56 -15.52 -2.31
N ARG A 177 -1.58 -15.43 -3.64
CA ARG A 177 -2.16 -14.30 -4.38
C ARG A 177 -3.65 -14.15 -4.12
N ALA A 178 -4.39 -15.26 -3.99
CA ALA A 178 -5.80 -15.19 -3.63
C ALA A 178 -6.00 -14.55 -2.23
N LEU A 179 -5.14 -14.88 -1.27
CA LEU A 179 -5.13 -14.30 0.07
C LEU A 179 -4.72 -12.81 0.05
N GLU A 180 -3.69 -12.44 -0.70
CA GLU A 180 -3.30 -11.04 -0.96
C GLU A 180 -4.50 -10.24 -1.50
N GLN A 181 -5.18 -10.76 -2.52
CA GLN A 181 -6.33 -10.09 -3.13
C GLN A 181 -7.53 -9.98 -2.16
N ALA A 182 -7.76 -10.97 -1.31
CA ALA A 182 -8.77 -10.89 -0.25
C ALA A 182 -8.44 -9.79 0.78
N LEU A 183 -7.17 -9.67 1.18
CA LEU A 183 -6.72 -8.57 2.05
C LEU A 183 -6.86 -7.21 1.38
N ILE A 184 -6.51 -7.08 0.10
CA ILE A 184 -6.66 -5.82 -0.65
C ILE A 184 -8.14 -5.41 -0.72
N ARG A 185 -9.05 -6.36 -1.01
CA ARG A 185 -10.50 -6.09 -1.00
C ARG A 185 -11.02 -5.65 0.37
N ARG A 186 -10.57 -6.32 1.44
CA ARG A 186 -10.99 -6.04 2.82
C ARG A 186 -10.49 -4.68 3.30
N TRP A 187 -9.17 -4.46 3.24
CA TRP A 187 -8.49 -3.32 3.88
C TRP A 187 -8.40 -2.08 2.98
N GLN A 188 -8.52 -2.29 1.67
CA GLN A 188 -8.41 -1.27 0.63
C GLN A 188 -7.21 -0.35 0.78
N PRO A 189 -5.98 -0.88 0.78
CA PRO A 189 -4.79 -0.07 1.01
C PRO A 189 -4.58 0.94 -0.13
N PRO A 190 -4.28 2.21 0.15
CA PRO A 190 -4.24 3.24 -0.88
C PRO A 190 -3.10 3.14 -1.90
N PHE A 191 -2.05 2.37 -1.62
CA PHE A 191 -0.91 2.20 -2.54
C PHE A 191 -1.02 0.93 -3.41
N ASN A 192 -2.01 0.07 -3.15
CA ASN A 192 -2.34 -1.03 -4.04
C ASN A 192 -3.04 -0.50 -5.31
N LYS A 193 -2.65 -1.00 -6.49
CA LYS A 193 -3.16 -0.50 -7.79
C LYS A 193 -4.68 -0.62 -7.89
N GLU A 194 -5.22 -1.70 -7.33
CA GLU A 194 -6.63 -2.07 -7.31
C GLU A 194 -7.49 -1.04 -6.57
N THR A 195 -6.94 -0.39 -5.55
CA THR A 195 -7.68 0.50 -4.64
C THR A 195 -7.19 1.94 -4.69
N ARG A 196 -6.11 2.22 -5.42
CA ARG A 196 -5.56 3.56 -5.64
C ARG A 196 -6.61 4.56 -6.15
N GLY A 197 -7.41 4.15 -7.14
CA GLY A 197 -8.44 5.00 -7.74
C GLY A 197 -9.51 5.44 -6.75
N ARG A 198 -9.91 4.56 -5.83
CA ARG A 198 -10.90 4.87 -4.76
C ARG A 198 -10.44 6.02 -3.87
N TRP A 199 -9.15 6.08 -3.56
CA TRP A 199 -8.62 7.05 -2.61
C TRP A 199 -8.18 8.36 -3.23
N ALA A 200 -8.19 8.44 -4.57
CA ALA A 200 -7.52 9.49 -5.32
C ALA A 200 -6.10 9.72 -4.76
N THR A 201 -5.36 8.63 -4.54
CA THR A 201 -4.03 8.67 -3.91
C THR A 201 -3.13 9.65 -4.69
N PRO A 202 -2.66 10.73 -4.05
CA PRO A 202 -2.00 11.84 -4.75
C PRO A 202 -0.56 11.52 -5.14
N PHE A 203 -0.04 10.36 -4.76
CA PHE A 203 1.31 9.91 -5.07
C PHE A 203 1.28 9.14 -6.39
N THR A 204 1.96 9.67 -7.41
CA THR A 204 2.34 8.90 -8.58
C THR A 204 3.65 8.19 -8.27
N ALA A 205 3.69 6.87 -8.46
CA ALA A 205 4.97 6.25 -8.75
C ALA A 205 5.34 6.77 -10.15
N GLU A 206 6.06 7.89 -10.23
CA GLU A 206 6.58 8.42 -11.48
C GLU A 206 7.27 7.28 -12.23
N ALA A 207 6.68 6.83 -13.34
CA ALA A 207 7.36 6.00 -14.28
C ALA A 207 8.37 6.91 -14.96
N GLY A 208 9.63 6.82 -14.53
CA GLY A 208 10.73 7.50 -15.21
C GLY A 208 10.64 7.22 -16.70
N THR A 209 10.42 8.29 -17.47
CA THR A 209 10.63 8.35 -18.91
C THR A 209 12.01 7.87 -19.30
#